data_AF-A0AAV0IZG0-F1
#
_entry.id   AF-A0AAV0IZG0-F1
#
_cell.length_a   1.000
_cell.length_b   1.000
_cell.length_c   1.000
_cell.angle_alpha   90.00
_cell.angle_beta   90.00
_cell.angle_gamma   90.00
#
_symmetry.space_group_name_H-M   'P 1'
#
loop_
_entity.id
_entity.type
_entity.pdbx_description
1 polymer ?
#
loop_
_entity_poly.entity_id
_entity_poly.type
_entity_poly.pdbx_seq_one_letter_code
_entity_poly.pdbx_strand_id
1 'polypeptide(L)'
;MRLLRLRNRVASKSVDSDTTHNGMDPVKFQQRVGPAASRSAPNFAYYPISRPSKRSKSNLIVFGFVLTLIALISCYYLFRTGKVVDWNKKYGIVIDGGSTGTRLHVFAYRVQGGKTVFDFGEEAAMRVSPGLSAYAEDPESAGSSLNELLEFGKERVPRGLWGDTKIRLMATAGMRLLDFDVQHRILESCRRVLRQSRFVFKDEWASVINGSDEGVYAWIVANYASGTLGADPLKTTGIIELGGASAQW
;
A
#
# COMPACT_ATOMS: atom_id res chain seq x y z
N MET A 1 -49.13 -54.80 41.08
CA MET A 1 -49.00 -55.42 42.43
C MET A 1 -49.09 -54.31 43.46
N ARG A 2 -49.97 -54.41 44.49
CA ARG A 2 -49.68 -54.89 45.88
C ARG A 2 -48.51 -54.15 46.55
N LEU A 3 -48.56 -53.61 47.79
CA LEU A 3 -49.56 -53.42 48.87
C LEU A 3 -49.08 -52.15 49.68
N LEU A 4 -49.91 -51.28 50.30
CA LEU A 4 -50.63 -51.41 51.60
C LEU A 4 -49.66 -51.76 52.78
N ARG A 5 -49.64 -51.12 53.98
CA ARG A 5 -50.67 -50.46 54.86
C ARG A 5 -50.07 -49.33 55.75
N LEU A 6 -50.84 -48.36 56.28
CA LEU A 6 -51.62 -48.30 57.57
C LEU A 6 -50.86 -48.81 58.82
N ARG A 7 -51.07 -48.29 60.05
CA ARG A 7 -52.00 -47.28 60.65
C ARG A 7 -51.18 -46.37 61.62
N ASN A 8 -51.54 -45.72 62.75
CA ASN A 8 -52.64 -45.47 63.73
C ASN A 8 -52.19 -44.17 64.50
N ARG A 9 -52.86 -43.42 65.41
CA ARG A 9 -54.21 -43.19 66.03
C ARG A 9 -54.18 -41.67 66.46
N VAL A 10 -55.23 -40.85 66.69
CA VAL A 10 -56.54 -40.93 67.41
C VAL A 10 -56.41 -40.88 68.95
N ALA A 11 -57.10 -40.02 69.73
CA ALA A 11 -57.88 -38.79 69.49
C ALA A 11 -58.17 -38.12 70.89
N SER A 12 -58.88 -36.99 71.03
CA SER A 12 -60.36 -36.89 71.14
C SER A 12 -60.73 -35.68 72.06
N LYS A 13 -61.95 -35.13 72.23
CA LYS A 13 -63.29 -35.36 71.63
C LYS A 13 -64.23 -34.16 71.93
N SER A 14 -65.28 -33.97 71.09
CA SER A 14 -66.63 -33.39 71.37
C SER A 14 -66.78 -31.96 71.99
N VAL A 15 -67.74 -31.07 71.67
CA VAL A 15 -69.17 -31.15 71.21
C VAL A 15 -70.12 -31.49 72.40
N ASP A 16 -71.27 -30.85 72.68
CA ASP A 16 -72.18 -29.96 71.91
C ASP A 16 -72.95 -28.95 72.81
N SER A 17 -73.78 -28.06 72.21
CA SER A 17 -75.08 -27.44 72.68
C SER A 17 -75.33 -26.92 74.13
N ASP A 18 -76.24 -26.00 74.45
CA ASP A 18 -76.97 -24.87 73.80
C ASP A 18 -77.82 -24.13 74.89
N THR A 19 -78.20 -22.84 74.71
CA THR A 19 -79.11 -22.01 75.57
C THR A 19 -78.68 -21.78 77.05
N THR A 20 -79.17 -20.82 77.87
CA THR A 20 -80.17 -19.73 77.75
C THR A 20 -79.89 -18.55 78.74
N HIS A 21 -80.36 -17.34 78.40
CA HIS A 21 -80.92 -16.27 79.27
C HIS A 21 -80.27 -15.87 80.64
N ASN A 22 -79.76 -14.64 80.77
CA ASN A 22 -80.08 -13.72 81.89
C ASN A 22 -79.50 -12.29 81.77
N GLY A 23 -80.14 -11.32 82.44
CA GLY A 23 -79.56 -10.03 82.86
C GLY A 23 -79.37 -8.94 81.80
N MET A 24 -80.08 -7.81 81.94
CA MET A 24 -79.75 -6.53 81.30
C MET A 24 -79.58 -5.44 82.36
N ASP A 25 -78.57 -4.60 82.19
CA ASP A 25 -78.49 -3.25 82.77
C ASP A 25 -77.93 -2.25 81.73
N PRO A 26 -78.21 -0.92 81.82
CA PRO A 26 -78.03 0.04 80.72
C PRO A 26 -76.64 0.75 80.74
N VAL A 27 -76.24 1.62 79.79
CA VAL A 27 -76.99 2.54 78.90
C VAL A 27 -76.46 2.48 77.44
N LYS A 28 -77.30 2.86 76.47
CA LYS A 28 -77.05 2.90 75.01
C LYS A 28 -76.03 4.01 74.62
N PHE A 29 -75.37 4.04 73.44
CA PHE A 29 -75.72 3.48 72.11
C PHE A 29 -74.49 2.88 71.38
N GLN A 30 -74.72 1.98 70.42
CA GLN A 30 -73.67 1.18 69.74
C GLN A 30 -73.30 1.66 68.34
N GLN A 31 -72.04 1.46 67.93
CA GLN A 31 -71.74 0.67 66.71
C GLN A 31 -70.26 0.23 66.64
N ARG A 32 -69.99 -1.04 66.26
CA ARG A 32 -68.64 -1.53 65.88
C ARG A 32 -68.73 -2.82 65.05
N VAL A 33 -67.87 -2.95 64.03
CA VAL A 33 -67.61 -4.13 63.18
C VAL A 33 -66.12 -4.05 62.79
N GLY A 34 -65.31 -5.11 62.63
CA GLY A 34 -65.42 -6.56 62.90
C GLY A 34 -64.00 -7.19 62.86
N PRO A 35 -63.77 -8.42 63.36
CA PRO A 35 -62.42 -8.94 63.63
C PRO A 35 -61.72 -9.71 62.47
N ALA A 36 -60.48 -10.13 62.72
CA ALA A 36 -59.48 -10.53 61.70
C ALA A 36 -59.43 -12.04 61.34
N ALA A 37 -58.67 -12.35 60.28
CA ALA A 37 -58.22 -13.69 59.88
C ALA A 37 -56.70 -13.73 59.66
N SER A 38 -56.09 -14.91 59.75
CA SER A 38 -54.63 -15.10 59.83
C SER A 38 -53.95 -15.60 58.54
N ARG A 39 -52.63 -15.39 58.42
CA ARG A 39 -51.71 -16.18 57.57
C ARG A 39 -50.24 -16.02 58.00
N SER A 40 -49.41 -16.99 57.63
CA SER A 40 -48.02 -17.17 58.07
C SER A 40 -46.98 -16.50 57.16
N ALA A 41 -45.78 -16.26 57.70
CA ALA A 41 -44.67 -15.64 56.99
C ALA A 41 -43.89 -16.61 56.09
N PRO A 42 -43.35 -16.16 54.93
CA PRO A 42 -42.44 -16.93 54.09
C PRO A 42 -40.95 -16.70 54.44
N ASN A 43 -40.09 -17.66 54.08
CA ASN A 43 -38.64 -17.57 54.28
C ASN A 43 -37.98 -16.61 53.28
N PHE A 44 -37.03 -15.79 53.74
CA PHE A 44 -36.21 -14.94 52.86
C PHE A 44 -34.86 -15.62 52.57
N ALA A 45 -34.57 -15.91 51.30
CA ALA A 45 -33.32 -16.54 50.88
C ALA A 45 -32.19 -15.49 50.72
N TYR A 46 -31.03 -15.76 51.32
CA TYR A 46 -29.90 -14.83 51.32
C TYR A 46 -28.99 -15.07 50.09
N TYR A 47 -29.11 -14.21 49.07
CA TYR A 47 -28.22 -14.24 47.91
C TYR A 47 -26.89 -13.51 48.20
N PRO A 48 -25.72 -14.11 47.94
CA PRO A 48 -24.44 -13.46 48.16
C PRO A 48 -24.15 -12.39 47.08
N ILE A 49 -23.82 -11.17 47.51
CA ILE A 49 -23.46 -10.07 46.62
C ILE A 49 -22.08 -10.33 45.99
N SER A 50 -22.04 -10.52 44.67
CA SER A 50 -20.80 -10.70 43.91
C SER A 50 -19.98 -9.41 43.82
N ARG A 51 -18.70 -9.47 44.23
CA ARG A 51 -17.76 -8.33 44.11
C ARG A 51 -17.31 -8.13 42.65
N PRO A 52 -17.27 -6.89 42.12
CA PRO A 52 -16.80 -6.63 40.77
C PRO A 52 -15.29 -6.89 40.62
N SER A 53 -14.89 -7.59 39.57
CA SER A 53 -13.46 -7.92 39.34
C SER A 53 -12.67 -6.73 38.78
N LYS A 54 -11.45 -6.51 39.26
CA LYS A 54 -10.52 -5.46 38.76
C LYS A 54 -9.86 -5.82 37.40
N ARG A 55 -10.44 -6.71 36.60
CA ARG A 55 -9.76 -7.46 35.53
C ARG A 55 -9.93 -6.89 34.11
N SER A 56 -9.77 -5.57 33.93
CA SER A 56 -9.93 -4.90 32.63
C SER A 56 -8.87 -3.83 32.32
N LYS A 57 -8.57 -2.93 33.28
CA LYS A 57 -7.75 -1.73 33.02
C LYS A 57 -6.30 -2.04 32.58
N SER A 58 -5.66 -3.05 33.17
CA SER A 58 -4.25 -3.37 32.86
C SER A 58 -4.05 -3.81 31.41
N ASN A 59 -4.96 -4.62 30.86
CA ASN A 59 -4.88 -5.07 29.46
C ASN A 59 -5.04 -3.87 28.51
N LEU A 60 -5.95 -2.94 28.82
CA LEU A 60 -6.19 -1.74 28.02
C LEU A 60 -4.93 -0.85 27.94
N ILE A 61 -4.19 -0.73 29.04
CA ILE A 61 -2.91 0.00 29.10
C ILE A 61 -1.84 -0.69 28.24
N VAL A 62 -1.72 -2.03 28.32
CA VAL A 62 -0.77 -2.80 27.49
C VAL A 62 -1.10 -2.67 26.00
N PHE A 63 -2.37 -2.77 25.60
CA PHE A 63 -2.78 -2.53 24.21
C PHE A 63 -2.47 -1.10 23.75
N GLY A 64 -2.63 -0.09 24.63
CA GLY A 64 -2.21 1.29 24.36
C GLY A 64 -0.71 1.40 24.06
N PHE A 65 0.15 0.78 24.86
CA PHE A 65 1.61 0.76 24.62
C PHE A 65 2.01 -0.02 23.36
N VAL A 66 1.33 -1.13 23.05
CA VAL A 66 1.58 -1.89 21.81
C VAL A 66 1.17 -1.06 20.58
N LEU A 67 0.01 -0.41 20.62
CA LEU A 67 -0.46 0.44 19.51
C LEU A 67 0.42 1.67 19.31
N THR A 68 0.88 2.34 20.38
CA THR A 68 1.81 3.47 20.24
C THR A 68 3.19 3.02 19.78
N LEU A 69 3.69 1.84 20.19
CA LEU A 69 4.93 1.30 19.67
C LEU A 69 4.83 0.94 18.17
N ILE A 70 3.73 0.32 17.74
CA ILE A 70 3.46 0.05 16.31
C ILE A 70 3.36 1.37 15.54
N ALA A 71 2.65 2.38 16.07
CA ALA A 71 2.55 3.69 15.43
C ALA A 71 3.90 4.41 15.33
N LEU A 72 4.75 4.32 16.36
CA LEU A 72 6.11 4.88 16.34
C LEU A 72 7.04 4.13 15.37
N ILE A 73 6.92 2.80 15.27
CA ILE A 73 7.67 1.99 14.28
C ILE A 73 7.20 2.32 12.85
N SER A 74 5.89 2.41 12.60
CA SER A 74 5.33 2.83 11.32
C SER A 74 5.76 4.26 10.97
N CYS A 75 5.69 5.19 11.93
CA CYS A 75 6.13 6.58 11.76
C CYS A 75 7.64 6.65 11.47
N TYR A 76 8.47 5.87 12.17
CA TYR A 76 9.90 5.72 11.88
C TYR A 76 10.14 5.24 10.44
N TYR A 77 9.46 4.18 9.99
CA TYR A 77 9.60 3.71 8.61
C TYR A 77 9.10 4.73 7.57
N LEU A 78 8.01 5.45 7.84
CA LEU A 78 7.50 6.53 6.99
C LEU A 78 8.49 7.71 6.91
N PHE A 79 9.07 8.15 8.03
CA PHE A 79 10.11 9.19 8.02
C PHE A 79 11.42 8.71 7.37
N ARG A 80 11.82 7.44 7.55
CA ARG A 80 13.04 6.89 6.93
C ARG A 80 12.90 6.67 5.42
N THR A 81 11.69 6.38 4.94
CA THR A 81 11.38 6.27 3.50
C THR A 81 11.04 7.60 2.85
N GLY A 82 10.82 8.66 3.65
CA GLY A 82 10.71 10.04 3.22
C GLY A 82 12.02 10.58 2.65
N LYS A 83 12.37 10.19 1.42
CA LYS A 83 13.38 10.89 0.60
C LYS A 83 13.03 12.38 0.58
N VAL A 84 13.88 13.22 1.19
CA VAL A 84 13.73 14.68 1.09
C VAL A 84 13.89 15.06 -0.38
N VAL A 85 12.80 15.55 -0.99
CA VAL A 85 12.81 15.91 -2.41
C VAL A 85 13.61 17.19 -2.60
N ASP A 86 14.80 17.07 -3.18
CA ASP A 86 15.55 18.22 -3.68
C ASP A 86 14.86 18.75 -4.95
N TRP A 87 14.03 19.79 -4.79
CA TRP A 87 13.30 20.40 -5.91
C TRP A 87 14.20 21.14 -6.92
N ASN A 88 15.51 21.31 -6.64
CA ASN A 88 16.48 21.78 -7.63
C ASN A 88 17.05 20.63 -8.49
N LYS A 89 16.81 19.37 -8.09
CA LYS A 89 17.19 18.18 -8.84
C LYS A 89 16.10 17.83 -9.87
N LYS A 90 16.56 17.54 -11.08
CA LYS A 90 15.76 17.09 -12.21
C LYS A 90 16.19 15.69 -12.61
N TYR A 91 15.30 14.97 -13.27
CA TYR A 91 15.53 13.62 -13.74
C TYR A 91 15.28 13.52 -15.25
N GLY A 92 15.99 12.59 -15.89
CA GLY A 92 15.79 12.18 -17.28
C GLY A 92 15.92 10.68 -17.39
N ILE A 93 15.14 10.06 -18.26
CA ILE A 93 15.09 8.61 -18.44
C ILE A 93 15.38 8.26 -19.90
N VAL A 94 16.31 7.33 -20.12
CA VAL A 94 16.65 6.78 -21.44
C VAL A 94 16.46 5.28 -21.43
N ILE A 95 15.74 4.77 -22.42
CA ILE A 95 15.62 3.34 -22.71
C ILE A 95 16.50 3.02 -23.92
N ASP A 96 17.47 2.12 -23.76
CA ASP A 96 18.25 1.51 -24.84
C ASP A 96 17.54 0.23 -25.31
N GLY A 97 17.07 0.25 -26.55
CA GLY A 97 16.40 -0.86 -27.23
C GLY A 97 17.37 -1.76 -27.98
N GLY A 98 18.25 -2.45 -27.24
CA GLY A 98 19.23 -3.39 -27.79
C GLY A 98 18.62 -4.72 -28.29
N SER A 99 19.41 -5.47 -29.06
CA SER A 99 19.02 -6.79 -29.63
C SER A 99 18.87 -7.89 -28.57
N THR A 100 19.82 -7.96 -27.63
CA THR A 100 19.89 -9.03 -26.62
C THR A 100 19.06 -8.75 -25.37
N GLY A 101 18.55 -7.53 -25.21
CA GLY A 101 17.82 -7.08 -24.03
C GLY A 101 17.74 -5.56 -23.95
N THR A 102 16.65 -5.07 -23.38
CA THR A 102 16.33 -3.63 -23.26
C THR A 102 16.80 -3.10 -21.92
N ARG A 103 17.40 -1.90 -21.89
CA ARG A 103 17.89 -1.24 -20.66
C ARG A 103 17.13 0.05 -20.39
N LEU A 104 16.93 0.42 -19.13
CA LEU A 104 16.45 1.75 -18.73
C LEU A 104 17.46 2.38 -17.76
N HIS A 105 17.89 3.60 -18.07
CA HIS A 105 18.78 4.42 -17.27
C HIS A 105 18.01 5.64 -16.74
N VAL A 106 18.18 5.94 -15.45
CA VAL A 106 17.67 7.14 -14.78
C VAL A 106 18.85 8.03 -14.41
N PHE A 107 18.88 9.24 -14.98
CA PHE A 107 19.91 10.24 -14.73
C PHE A 107 19.36 11.37 -13.85
N ALA A 108 19.97 11.57 -12.69
CA ALA A 108 19.78 12.76 -11.86
C ALA A 108 20.68 13.90 -12.36
N TYR A 109 20.19 15.14 -12.35
CA TYR A 109 20.99 16.32 -12.66
C TYR A 109 20.45 17.59 -12.00
N ARG A 110 21.29 18.63 -11.91
CA ARG A 110 20.90 20.01 -11.57
C ARG A 110 21.28 20.94 -12.72
N VAL A 111 20.70 22.15 -12.75
CA VAL A 111 21.12 23.21 -13.67
C VAL A 111 21.74 24.35 -12.86
N GLN A 112 23.01 24.66 -13.10
CA GLN A 112 23.78 25.66 -12.36
C GLN A 112 24.44 26.62 -13.37
N GLY A 113 24.18 27.93 -13.26
CA GLY A 113 24.75 28.92 -14.17
C GLY A 113 24.45 28.68 -15.66
N GLY A 114 23.30 28.04 -15.96
CA GLY A 114 22.92 27.62 -17.32
C GLY A 114 23.55 26.30 -17.80
N LYS A 115 24.48 25.71 -17.06
CA LYS A 115 25.07 24.39 -17.37
C LYS A 115 24.32 23.26 -16.66
N THR A 116 24.12 22.15 -17.36
CA THR A 116 23.67 20.87 -16.75
C THR A 116 24.82 20.25 -15.99
N VAL A 117 24.56 19.80 -14.75
CA VAL A 117 25.51 19.05 -13.92
C VAL A 117 24.84 17.75 -13.51
N PHE A 118 25.28 16.63 -14.08
CA PHE A 118 24.79 15.29 -13.73
C PHE A 118 25.29 14.85 -12.34
N ASP A 119 24.42 14.15 -11.61
CA ASP A 119 24.67 13.61 -10.28
C ASP A 119 24.81 12.08 -10.39
N PHE A 120 25.97 11.64 -10.89
CA PHE A 120 26.26 10.23 -11.16
C PHE A 120 26.21 9.32 -9.91
N GLY A 121 26.25 9.89 -8.70
CA GLY A 121 26.00 9.15 -7.46
C GLY A 121 24.56 8.64 -7.30
N GLU A 122 23.63 9.15 -8.12
CA GLU A 122 22.23 8.70 -8.20
C GLU A 122 21.88 8.07 -9.57
N GLU A 123 22.85 7.76 -10.44
CA GLU A 123 22.52 7.00 -11.66
C GLU A 123 21.98 5.60 -11.28
N ALA A 124 20.90 5.20 -11.94
CA ALA A 124 20.27 3.91 -11.72
C ALA A 124 19.89 3.27 -13.05
N ALA A 125 20.41 2.06 -13.31
CA ALA A 125 20.11 1.28 -14.51
C ALA A 125 19.46 -0.07 -14.16
N MET A 126 18.53 -0.52 -15.02
CA MET A 126 17.93 -1.85 -15.02
C MET A 126 17.94 -2.42 -16.45
N ARG A 127 17.97 -3.75 -16.57
CA ARG A 127 17.91 -4.46 -17.85
C ARG A 127 16.91 -5.60 -17.78
N VAL A 128 16.07 -5.73 -18.81
CA VAL A 128 15.25 -6.91 -19.09
C VAL A 128 15.78 -7.65 -20.33
N SER A 129 15.35 -8.90 -20.53
CA SER A 129 15.63 -9.69 -21.74
C SER A 129 14.37 -10.48 -22.12
N PRO A 130 14.09 -10.75 -23.40
CA PRO A 130 14.90 -10.44 -24.59
C PRO A 130 14.86 -8.96 -24.98
N GLY A 131 15.56 -8.60 -26.06
CA GLY A 131 15.59 -7.23 -26.59
C GLY A 131 14.42 -6.93 -27.54
N LEU A 132 14.23 -5.67 -27.90
CA LEU A 132 13.09 -5.24 -28.72
C LEU A 132 13.02 -5.97 -30.08
N SER A 133 14.15 -6.29 -30.69
CA SER A 133 14.18 -6.98 -31.98
C SER A 133 13.76 -8.46 -31.93
N ALA A 134 13.65 -9.05 -30.73
CA ALA A 134 13.12 -10.41 -30.57
C ALA A 134 11.58 -10.47 -30.74
N TYR A 135 10.89 -9.32 -30.65
CA TYR A 135 9.45 -9.19 -30.83
C TYR A 135 9.06 -9.00 -32.31
N ALA A 136 9.88 -9.46 -33.26
CA ALA A 136 9.59 -9.33 -34.68
C ALA A 136 8.35 -10.14 -35.11
N GLU A 137 8.15 -11.32 -34.51
CA GLU A 137 7.00 -12.21 -34.78
C GLU A 137 5.72 -11.77 -34.04
N ASP A 138 5.85 -11.15 -32.86
CA ASP A 138 4.75 -10.50 -32.13
C ASP A 138 5.11 -9.06 -31.69
N PRO A 139 4.98 -8.08 -32.60
CA PRO A 139 5.24 -6.68 -32.29
C PRO A 139 4.35 -6.07 -31.20
N GLU A 140 3.18 -6.65 -30.91
CA GLU A 140 2.23 -6.02 -29.98
C GLU A 140 2.59 -6.29 -28.52
N SER A 141 3.26 -7.40 -28.18
CA SER A 141 3.76 -7.64 -26.82
C SER A 141 5.06 -6.89 -26.47
N ALA A 142 5.77 -6.32 -27.46
CA ALA A 142 7.01 -5.58 -27.25
C ALA A 142 6.90 -4.46 -26.21
N GLY A 143 5.82 -3.68 -26.24
CA GLY A 143 5.56 -2.62 -25.25
C GLY A 143 5.40 -3.14 -23.83
N SER A 144 4.83 -4.34 -23.65
CA SER A 144 4.65 -4.95 -22.33
C SER A 144 5.97 -5.29 -21.63
N SER A 145 7.05 -5.51 -22.39
CA SER A 145 8.41 -5.71 -21.85
C SER A 145 8.94 -4.49 -21.08
N LEU A 146 8.40 -3.29 -21.35
CA LEU A 146 8.84 -2.05 -20.72
C LEU A 146 8.23 -1.85 -19.31
N ASN A 147 7.23 -2.64 -18.91
CA ASN A 147 6.51 -2.40 -17.65
C ASN A 147 7.42 -2.51 -16.41
N GLU A 148 8.27 -3.53 -16.34
CA GLU A 148 9.22 -3.73 -15.23
C GLU A 148 10.24 -2.56 -15.15
N LEU A 149 10.78 -2.16 -16.31
CA LEU A 149 11.66 -1.00 -16.43
C LEU A 149 10.97 0.29 -15.94
N LEU A 150 9.69 0.49 -16.29
CA LEU A 150 8.93 1.68 -15.90
C LEU A 150 8.61 1.73 -14.42
N GLU A 151 8.32 0.61 -13.76
CA GLU A 151 8.17 0.59 -12.29
C GLU A 151 9.50 0.89 -11.59
N PHE A 152 10.63 0.32 -12.05
CA PHE A 152 11.96 0.72 -11.57
C PHE A 152 12.22 2.23 -11.75
N GLY A 153 11.86 2.80 -12.91
CA GLY A 153 11.92 4.24 -13.13
C GLY A 153 11.13 5.06 -12.11
N LYS A 154 9.93 4.58 -11.75
CA LYS A 154 9.03 5.19 -10.75
C LYS A 154 9.54 5.05 -9.30
N GLU A 155 10.28 4.00 -8.96
CA GLU A 155 10.95 3.85 -7.66
C GLU A 155 12.13 4.81 -7.48
N ARG A 156 12.86 5.07 -8.58
CA ARG A 156 14.05 5.94 -8.57
C ARG A 156 13.66 7.41 -8.56
N VAL A 157 12.78 7.84 -9.46
CA VAL A 157 12.35 9.25 -9.58
C VAL A 157 11.27 9.58 -8.53
N PRO A 158 11.43 10.63 -7.70
CA PRO A 158 10.41 11.06 -6.75
C PRO A 158 9.06 11.36 -7.42
N ARG A 159 7.95 10.89 -6.84
CA ARG A 159 6.59 10.97 -7.41
C ARG A 159 6.13 12.39 -7.77
N GLY A 160 6.63 13.41 -7.08
CA GLY A 160 6.34 14.83 -7.39
C GLY A 160 7.01 15.33 -8.69
N LEU A 161 8.03 14.64 -9.19
CA LEU A 161 8.85 15.04 -10.34
C LEU A 161 8.55 14.22 -11.62
N TRP A 162 7.65 13.24 -11.56
CA TRP A 162 7.29 12.41 -12.72
C TRP A 162 6.79 13.28 -13.89
N GLY A 163 5.97 14.29 -13.61
CA GLY A 163 5.41 15.22 -14.61
C GLY A 163 6.40 16.19 -15.26
N ASP A 164 7.63 16.30 -14.74
CA ASP A 164 8.74 17.07 -15.34
C ASP A 164 9.80 16.18 -15.99
N THR A 165 9.82 14.89 -15.61
CA THR A 165 10.85 13.93 -16.01
C THR A 165 10.57 13.43 -17.42
N LYS A 166 11.51 13.69 -18.34
CA LYS A 166 11.41 13.25 -19.74
C LYS A 166 11.88 11.81 -19.88
N ILE A 167 11.10 10.98 -20.57
CA ILE A 167 11.48 9.61 -20.95
C ILE A 167 11.64 9.49 -22.47
N ARG A 168 12.67 8.75 -22.90
CA ARG A 168 12.95 8.46 -24.32
C ARG A 168 13.28 6.99 -24.53
N LEU A 169 13.05 6.48 -25.74
CA LEU A 169 13.45 5.15 -26.18
C LEU A 169 14.26 5.28 -27.48
N MET A 170 15.51 4.82 -27.43
CA MET A 170 16.44 4.81 -28.55
C MET A 170 16.78 3.35 -28.85
N ALA A 171 16.21 2.83 -29.92
CA ALA A 171 16.48 1.47 -30.39
C ALA A 171 17.74 1.45 -31.27
N THR A 172 18.60 0.47 -31.03
CA THR A 172 19.95 0.38 -31.62
C THR A 172 20.02 -0.68 -32.72
N ALA A 173 21.23 -1.09 -33.12
CA ALA A 173 21.49 -1.92 -34.31
C ALA A 173 20.55 -3.13 -34.53
N GLY A 174 20.11 -3.82 -33.46
CA GLY A 174 19.20 -4.96 -33.57
C GLY A 174 17.86 -4.66 -34.27
N MET A 175 17.32 -3.45 -34.06
CA MET A 175 16.07 -3.03 -34.69
C MET A 175 16.28 -2.57 -36.15
N ARG A 176 17.49 -2.12 -36.51
CA ARG A 176 17.84 -1.74 -37.91
C ARG A 176 17.78 -2.91 -38.89
N LEU A 177 17.84 -4.14 -38.39
CA LEU A 177 17.83 -5.39 -39.17
C LEU A 177 16.42 -5.92 -39.50
N LEU A 178 15.37 -5.28 -38.98
CA LEU A 178 13.98 -5.67 -39.22
C LEU A 178 13.35 -4.84 -40.35
N ASP A 179 12.32 -5.37 -41.01
CA ASP A 179 11.53 -4.62 -41.98
C ASP A 179 10.86 -3.38 -41.34
N PHE A 180 10.70 -2.31 -42.13
CA PHE A 180 10.20 -1.01 -41.66
C PHE A 180 8.86 -1.10 -40.93
N ASP A 181 7.92 -1.90 -41.44
CA ASP A 181 6.60 -2.06 -40.81
C ASP A 181 6.68 -2.82 -39.47
N VAL A 182 7.62 -3.76 -39.34
CA VAL A 182 7.89 -4.48 -38.08
C VAL A 182 8.53 -3.53 -37.06
N GLN A 183 9.53 -2.73 -37.49
CA GLN A 183 10.10 -1.67 -36.64
C GLN A 183 9.03 -0.69 -36.16
N HIS A 184 8.13 -0.25 -37.05
CA HIS A 184 7.07 0.69 -36.75
C HIS A 184 6.08 0.13 -35.72
N ARG A 185 5.63 -1.12 -35.90
CA ARG A 185 4.68 -1.78 -34.98
C ARG A 185 5.27 -2.01 -33.59
N ILE A 186 6.52 -2.49 -33.50
CA ILE A 186 7.24 -2.65 -32.22
C ILE A 186 7.32 -1.29 -31.50
N LEU A 187 7.77 -0.25 -32.20
CA LEU A 187 7.85 1.09 -31.62
C LEU A 187 6.49 1.64 -31.21
N GLU A 188 5.41 1.38 -31.97
CA GLU A 188 4.07 1.85 -31.61
C GLU A 188 3.50 1.14 -30.38
N SER A 189 3.75 -0.17 -30.22
CA SER A 189 3.45 -0.88 -28.97
C SER A 189 4.22 -0.26 -27.79
N CYS A 190 5.50 0.07 -27.96
CA CYS A 190 6.27 0.79 -26.95
C CYS A 190 5.70 2.19 -26.66
N ARG A 191 5.35 3.00 -27.68
CA ARG A 191 4.74 4.33 -27.49
C ARG A 191 3.45 4.26 -26.70
N ARG A 192 2.59 3.28 -27.01
CA ARG A 192 1.31 3.03 -26.31
C ARG A 192 1.49 2.91 -24.79
N VAL A 193 2.54 2.21 -24.34
CA VAL A 193 2.90 2.07 -22.93
C VAL A 193 3.60 3.33 -22.39
N LEU A 194 4.53 3.92 -23.14
CA LEU A 194 5.26 5.13 -22.73
C LEU A 194 4.35 6.36 -22.53
N ARG A 195 3.32 6.53 -23.37
CA ARG A 195 2.26 7.55 -23.19
C ARG A 195 1.51 7.40 -21.86
N GLN A 196 1.45 6.19 -21.29
CA GLN A 196 0.77 5.90 -20.02
C GLN A 196 1.70 5.93 -18.79
N SER A 197 3.02 6.04 -19.01
CA SER A 197 4.06 5.90 -17.97
C SER A 197 4.01 6.90 -16.81
N ARG A 198 3.25 8.01 -16.96
CA ARG A 198 3.23 9.21 -16.09
C ARG A 198 4.46 10.13 -16.20
N PHE A 199 5.47 9.74 -16.98
CA PHE A 199 6.59 10.59 -17.36
C PHE A 199 6.24 11.45 -18.59
N VAL A 200 6.99 12.53 -18.83
CA VAL A 200 6.86 13.35 -20.04
C VAL A 200 7.40 12.55 -21.22
N PHE A 201 6.49 12.08 -22.07
CA PHE A 201 6.80 11.34 -23.29
C PHE A 201 6.24 12.07 -24.53
N LYS A 202 6.86 11.81 -25.68
CA LYS A 202 6.29 12.12 -26.98
C LYS A 202 6.67 11.06 -28.00
N ASP A 203 5.85 10.89 -29.02
CA ASP A 203 5.98 9.81 -30.00
C ASP A 203 7.28 9.89 -30.82
N GLU A 204 7.77 11.10 -31.11
CA GLU A 204 9.07 11.32 -31.78
C GLU A 204 10.28 11.02 -30.87
N TRP A 205 10.07 10.64 -29.61
CA TRP A 205 11.13 10.20 -28.68
C TRP A 205 11.17 8.67 -28.50
N ALA A 206 10.41 7.91 -29.29
CA ALA A 206 10.59 6.46 -29.47
C ALA A 206 10.93 6.16 -30.93
N SER A 207 12.22 5.93 -31.19
CA SER A 207 12.79 5.81 -32.53
C SER A 207 13.92 4.77 -32.58
N VAL A 208 14.15 4.17 -33.75
CA VAL A 208 15.45 3.56 -34.07
C VAL A 208 16.40 4.71 -34.39
N ILE A 209 17.50 4.82 -33.64
CA ILE A 209 18.57 5.78 -33.95
C ILE A 209 19.48 5.19 -35.03
N ASN A 210 20.17 6.03 -35.80
CA ASN A 210 21.16 5.57 -36.81
C ASN A 210 22.57 5.46 -36.19
N GLY A 211 23.54 4.94 -36.98
CA GLY A 211 24.91 4.75 -36.49
C GLY A 211 25.67 6.06 -36.19
N SER A 212 25.47 7.10 -36.98
CA SER A 212 26.03 8.43 -36.70
C SER A 212 25.40 9.11 -35.48
N ASP A 213 24.12 8.85 -35.19
CA ASP A 213 23.48 9.33 -33.94
C ASP A 213 24.18 8.73 -32.71
N GLU A 214 24.48 7.42 -32.74
CA GLU A 214 25.25 6.73 -31.69
C GLU A 214 26.61 7.40 -31.47
N GLY A 215 27.37 7.64 -32.55
CA GLY A 215 28.65 8.35 -32.49
C GLY A 215 28.55 9.77 -31.93
N VAL A 216 27.51 10.53 -32.32
CA VAL A 216 27.25 11.88 -31.77
C VAL A 216 26.92 11.82 -30.27
N TYR A 217 26.11 10.86 -29.82
CA TYR A 217 25.83 10.68 -28.39
C TYR A 217 27.08 10.27 -27.60
N ALA A 218 27.90 9.35 -28.13
CA ALA A 218 29.17 8.96 -27.53
C ALA A 218 30.15 10.14 -27.43
N TRP A 219 30.27 10.95 -28.48
CA TRP A 219 31.06 12.19 -28.47
C TRP A 219 30.57 13.21 -27.44
N ILE A 220 29.24 13.42 -27.32
CA ILE A 220 28.65 14.29 -26.31
C ILE A 220 28.99 13.80 -24.89
N VAL A 221 28.82 12.51 -24.62
CA VAL A 221 29.10 11.90 -23.30
C VAL A 221 30.58 12.01 -22.95
N ALA A 222 31.48 11.68 -23.87
CA ALA A 222 32.92 11.74 -23.61
C ALA A 222 33.44 13.17 -23.43
N ASN A 223 32.93 14.13 -24.21
CA ASN A 223 33.28 15.54 -24.03
C ASN A 223 32.64 16.17 -22.80
N TYR A 224 31.46 15.69 -22.37
CA TYR A 224 30.92 16.06 -21.06
C TYR A 224 31.83 15.55 -19.92
N ALA A 225 32.20 14.27 -19.95
CA ALA A 225 33.08 13.65 -18.96
C ALA A 225 34.48 14.28 -18.92
N SER A 226 34.99 14.73 -20.08
CA SER A 226 36.26 15.45 -20.20
C SER A 226 36.19 16.95 -19.82
N GLY A 227 34.99 17.49 -19.56
CA GLY A 227 34.78 18.92 -19.28
C GLY A 227 34.94 19.85 -20.50
N THR A 228 35.07 19.29 -21.71
CA THR A 228 35.34 19.98 -22.98
C THR A 228 34.06 20.33 -23.75
N LEU A 229 32.90 19.75 -23.39
CA LEU A 229 31.62 20.03 -24.04
C LEU A 229 31.22 21.51 -23.88
N GLY A 230 31.03 22.19 -25.00
CA GLY A 230 30.74 23.63 -25.03
C GLY A 230 31.95 24.54 -24.79
N ALA A 231 33.16 23.99 -24.85
CA ALA A 231 34.40 24.77 -24.96
C ALA A 231 34.76 25.05 -26.44
N ASP A 232 35.97 25.53 -26.66
CA ASP A 232 36.62 25.62 -27.97
C ASP A 232 36.59 24.26 -28.71
N PRO A 233 36.04 24.17 -29.94
CA PRO A 233 35.98 22.92 -30.71
C PRO A 233 37.35 22.24 -30.90
N LEU A 234 38.44 23.02 -31.01
CA LEU A 234 39.80 22.50 -31.16
C LEU A 234 40.33 21.78 -29.90
N LYS A 235 39.57 21.82 -28.79
CA LYS A 235 39.87 21.15 -27.52
C LYS A 235 38.91 19.99 -27.23
N THR A 236 38.07 19.62 -28.19
CA THR A 236 37.16 18.47 -28.04
C THR A 236 37.86 17.16 -28.42
N THR A 237 37.54 16.11 -27.67
CA THR A 237 38.09 14.76 -27.88
C THR A 237 37.26 14.06 -28.96
N GLY A 238 37.89 13.68 -30.07
CA GLY A 238 37.29 12.76 -31.04
C GLY A 238 37.13 11.36 -30.44
N ILE A 239 36.07 10.65 -30.81
CA ILE A 239 35.72 9.33 -30.26
C ILE A 239 35.59 8.34 -31.40
N ILE A 240 36.18 7.16 -31.23
CA ILE A 240 35.95 6.01 -32.11
C ILE A 240 35.26 4.95 -31.26
N GLU A 241 34.04 4.56 -31.64
CA GLU A 241 33.30 3.47 -31.01
C GLU A 241 33.31 2.25 -31.94
N LEU A 242 33.52 1.06 -31.36
CA LEU A 242 33.55 -0.22 -32.07
C LEU A 242 32.46 -1.12 -31.49
N GLY A 243 31.25 -1.00 -32.03
CA GLY A 243 30.12 -1.85 -31.69
C GLY A 243 30.15 -3.21 -32.37
N GLY A 244 29.32 -4.15 -31.89
CA GLY A 244 29.27 -5.51 -32.44
C GLY A 244 28.73 -5.65 -33.88
N ALA A 245 28.28 -4.55 -34.49
CA ALA A 245 27.73 -4.52 -35.85
C ALA A 245 28.10 -3.25 -36.65
N SER A 246 28.90 -2.34 -36.08
CA SER A 246 29.26 -1.06 -36.70
C SER A 246 30.50 -0.46 -36.04
N ALA A 247 31.17 0.44 -36.76
CA ALA A 247 32.14 1.37 -36.20
C ALA A 247 31.64 2.80 -36.40
N GLN A 248 31.96 3.69 -35.46
CA GLN A 248 31.60 5.10 -35.44
C GLN A 248 32.85 5.94 -35.20
N TRP A 249 32.92 7.13 -35.80
CA TRP A 249 34.03 8.10 -35.71
C TRP A 249 33.53 9.54 -35.89
#